data_AF-A0A2I0L3J9-F1
#
_entry.id   AF-A0A2I0L3J9-F1
#
_cell.length_a   1.000
_cell.length_b   1.000
_cell.length_c   1.000
_cell.angle_alpha   90.00
_cell.angle_beta   90.00
_cell.angle_gamma   90.00
#
_symmetry.space_group_name_H-M   'P 1'
#
loop_
_entity.id
_entity.type
_entity.pdbx_description
1 polymer ?
#
loop_
_entity_poly.entity_id
_entity_poly.type
_entity_poly.pdbx_seq_one_letter_code
_entity_poly.pdbx_strand_id
1 'polypeptide(L)'
;MKGEIGAKERETQVAVVEAAKAVALREAALQREVKKMNAQTRTEKLKAEYLSKASMEYETKADLYKKMKDAEAQKASAEAAFFAKQQAAYAEVYANRNEAEGLVALAHAQGVYLATLLRAFGRNYAALRDYLTIEHGMFQQIAKTNAEAIRGLQPKISVWNTEGGSNSNGPGNTALKEVAGVYSMLSPLFKTVQEQTGILPPAWMWSLAGDQST
;
A
#
# COMPACT_ATOMS: atom_id res chain seq x y z
N MET A 1 -93.46 -14.23 -88.46
CA MET A 1 -92.01 -13.92 -88.39
C MET A 1 -91.64 -12.61 -87.68
N LYS A 2 -92.46 -11.53 -87.67
CA LYS A 2 -92.11 -10.29 -86.93
C LYS A 2 -92.33 -10.33 -85.41
N GLY A 3 -93.15 -11.25 -84.89
CA GLY A 3 -93.43 -11.40 -83.45
C GLY A 3 -92.37 -12.19 -82.66
N GLU A 4 -91.65 -13.10 -83.31
CA GLU A 4 -90.66 -13.97 -82.64
C GLU A 4 -89.29 -13.31 -82.45
N ILE A 5 -88.95 -12.31 -83.26
CA ILE A 5 -87.67 -11.57 -83.16
C ILE A 5 -87.71 -10.61 -81.95
N GLY A 6 -88.83 -9.91 -81.74
CA GLY A 6 -89.00 -9.01 -80.59
C GLY A 6 -89.20 -9.72 -79.24
N ALA A 7 -89.60 -11.00 -79.24
CA ALA A 7 -89.66 -11.82 -78.03
C ALA A 7 -88.25 -12.26 -77.59
N LYS A 8 -87.42 -12.72 -78.53
CA LYS A 8 -86.01 -13.09 -78.28
C LYS A 8 -85.16 -11.91 -77.83
N GLU A 9 -85.39 -10.70 -78.35
CA GLU A 9 -84.68 -9.49 -77.90
C GLU A 9 -85.07 -9.04 -76.48
N ARG A 10 -86.31 -9.28 -76.04
CA ARG A 10 -86.72 -9.01 -74.66
C ARG A 10 -86.16 -10.06 -73.70
N GLU A 11 -86.14 -11.32 -74.07
CA GLU A 11 -85.51 -12.39 -73.28
C GLU A 11 -84.01 -12.17 -73.10
N THR A 12 -83.29 -11.76 -74.16
CA THR A 12 -81.86 -11.44 -74.04
C THR A 12 -81.60 -10.19 -73.20
N GLN A 13 -82.43 -9.15 -73.32
CA GLN A 13 -82.32 -7.97 -72.45
C GLN A 13 -82.62 -8.29 -70.98
N VAL A 14 -83.61 -9.15 -70.70
CA VAL A 14 -83.90 -9.63 -69.34
C VAL A 14 -82.73 -10.44 -68.80
N ALA A 15 -82.17 -11.36 -69.58
CA ALA A 15 -81.00 -12.14 -69.19
C ALA A 15 -79.76 -11.27 -68.93
N VAL A 16 -79.54 -10.22 -69.73
CA VAL A 16 -78.44 -9.25 -69.54
C VAL A 16 -78.66 -8.42 -68.27
N VAL A 17 -79.89 -7.98 -68.00
CA VAL A 17 -80.23 -7.22 -66.78
C VAL A 17 -80.13 -8.10 -65.53
N GLU A 18 -80.53 -9.37 -65.61
CA GLU A 18 -80.37 -10.34 -64.52
C GLU A 18 -78.90 -10.66 -64.25
N ALA A 19 -78.09 -10.87 -65.29
CA ALA A 19 -76.66 -11.03 -65.16
C ALA A 19 -76.00 -9.78 -64.54
N ALA A 20 -76.38 -8.58 -64.99
CA ALA A 20 -75.89 -7.33 -64.42
C ALA A 20 -76.27 -7.16 -62.93
N LYS A 21 -77.51 -7.52 -62.55
CA LYS A 21 -77.94 -7.53 -61.13
C LYS A 21 -77.19 -8.59 -60.31
N ALA A 22 -76.94 -9.77 -60.87
CA ALA A 22 -76.15 -10.82 -60.22
C ALA A 22 -74.69 -10.40 -60.00
N VAL A 23 -74.09 -9.72 -60.99
CA VAL A 23 -72.75 -9.11 -60.86
C VAL A 23 -72.76 -8.02 -59.80
N ALA A 24 -73.75 -7.11 -59.79
CA ALA A 24 -73.87 -6.06 -58.78
C ALA A 24 -74.04 -6.61 -57.36
N LEU A 25 -74.79 -7.72 -57.19
CA LEU A 25 -74.94 -8.39 -55.89
C LEU A 25 -73.64 -9.03 -55.42
N ARG A 26 -72.88 -9.69 -56.32
CA ARG A 26 -71.56 -10.24 -55.99
C ARG A 26 -70.56 -9.14 -55.65
N GLU A 27 -70.57 -8.05 -56.39
CA GLU A 27 -69.69 -6.91 -56.13
C GLU A 27 -70.03 -6.21 -54.81
N ALA A 28 -71.32 -6.06 -54.49
CA ALA A 28 -71.76 -5.56 -53.18
C ALA A 28 -71.37 -6.51 -52.02
N ALA A 29 -71.43 -7.83 -52.23
CA ALA A 29 -70.97 -8.81 -51.25
C ALA A 29 -69.45 -8.73 -51.05
N LEU A 30 -68.68 -8.63 -52.13
CA LEU A 30 -67.23 -8.49 -52.10
C LEU A 30 -66.82 -7.17 -51.40
N GLN A 31 -67.50 -6.06 -51.70
CA GLN A 31 -67.27 -4.80 -51.00
C GLN A 31 -67.57 -4.87 -49.50
N ARG A 32 -68.60 -5.61 -49.09
CA ARG A 32 -68.89 -5.85 -47.66
C ARG A 32 -67.79 -6.65 -46.99
N GLU A 33 -67.28 -7.68 -47.66
CA GLU A 33 -66.18 -8.51 -47.15
C GLU A 33 -64.87 -7.72 -47.04
N VAL A 34 -64.51 -6.94 -48.06
CA VAL A 34 -63.34 -6.05 -48.03
C VAL A 34 -63.45 -5.03 -46.88
N LYS A 35 -64.64 -4.45 -46.66
CA LYS A 35 -64.85 -3.52 -45.53
C LYS A 35 -64.70 -4.22 -44.17
N LYS A 36 -65.19 -5.46 -44.05
CA LYS A 36 -65.03 -6.28 -42.83
C LYS A 36 -63.57 -6.62 -42.58
N MET A 37 -62.84 -7.07 -43.61
CA MET A 37 -61.41 -7.37 -43.52
C MET A 37 -60.57 -6.13 -43.19
N ASN A 38 -60.86 -4.99 -43.81
CA ASN A 38 -60.19 -3.72 -43.51
C ASN A 38 -60.48 -3.25 -42.08
N ALA A 39 -61.72 -3.42 -41.60
CA ALA A 39 -62.06 -3.11 -40.21
C ALA A 39 -61.31 -4.02 -39.23
N GLN A 40 -61.27 -5.33 -39.48
CA GLN A 40 -60.52 -6.29 -38.66
C GLN A 40 -59.03 -5.96 -38.61
N THR A 41 -58.40 -5.78 -39.77
CA THR A 41 -56.98 -5.39 -39.89
C THR A 41 -56.67 -4.11 -39.11
N ARG A 42 -57.55 -3.10 -39.17
CA ARG A 42 -57.39 -1.86 -38.40
C ARG A 42 -57.48 -2.10 -36.89
N THR A 43 -58.43 -2.92 -36.43
CA THR A 43 -58.54 -3.24 -35.00
C THR A 43 -57.38 -4.08 -34.49
N GLU A 44 -56.86 -5.00 -35.29
CA GLU A 44 -55.67 -5.78 -34.96
C GLU A 44 -54.42 -4.90 -34.92
N LYS A 45 -54.27 -3.99 -35.90
CA LYS A 45 -53.19 -3.01 -35.90
C LYS A 45 -53.23 -2.12 -34.65
N LEU A 46 -54.39 -1.58 -34.30
CA LEU A 46 -54.55 -0.78 -33.09
C LEU A 46 -54.24 -1.59 -31.83
N LYS A 47 -54.73 -2.83 -31.73
CA LYS A 47 -54.42 -3.72 -30.59
C LYS A 47 -52.92 -3.98 -30.49
N ALA A 48 -52.24 -4.26 -31.60
CA ALA A 48 -50.80 -4.46 -31.63
C ALA A 48 -50.03 -3.19 -31.21
N GLU A 49 -50.44 -2.02 -31.69
CA GLU A 49 -49.85 -0.73 -31.29
C GLU A 49 -50.04 -0.45 -29.79
N TYR A 50 -51.23 -0.69 -29.24
CA TYR A 50 -51.49 -0.52 -27.80
C TYR A 50 -50.71 -1.51 -26.94
N LEU A 51 -50.66 -2.78 -27.34
CA LEU A 51 -49.90 -3.81 -26.61
C LEU A 51 -48.40 -3.50 -26.65
N SER A 52 -47.87 -3.12 -27.82
CA SER A 52 -46.48 -2.69 -27.97
C SER A 52 -46.19 -1.48 -27.08
N LYS A 53 -47.01 -0.43 -27.14
CA LYS A 53 -46.85 0.76 -26.32
C LYS A 53 -46.90 0.45 -24.82
N ALA A 54 -47.86 -0.38 -24.39
CA ALA A 54 -47.97 -0.79 -22.99
C ALA A 54 -46.75 -1.59 -22.53
N SER A 55 -46.23 -2.50 -23.36
CA SER A 55 -45.03 -3.27 -23.04
C SER A 55 -43.78 -2.38 -22.91
N MET A 56 -43.56 -1.44 -23.84
CA MET A 56 -42.46 -0.49 -23.77
C MET A 56 -42.55 0.42 -22.54
N GLU A 57 -43.75 0.92 -22.22
CA GLU A 57 -43.96 1.73 -21.01
C GLU A 57 -43.71 0.94 -19.72
N TYR A 58 -44.05 -0.35 -19.71
CA TYR A 58 -43.78 -1.21 -18.56
C TYR A 58 -42.29 -1.51 -18.40
N GLU A 59 -41.60 -1.89 -19.47
CA GLU A 59 -40.17 -2.16 -19.47
C GLU A 59 -39.37 -0.92 -19.05
N THR A 60 -39.69 0.25 -19.63
CA THR A 60 -39.03 1.51 -19.27
C THR A 60 -39.25 1.89 -17.81
N LYS A 61 -40.48 1.73 -17.28
CA LYS A 61 -40.76 1.95 -15.85
C LYS A 61 -40.00 0.97 -14.96
N ALA A 62 -39.94 -0.31 -15.34
CA ALA A 62 -39.20 -1.33 -14.59
C ALA A 62 -37.70 -1.02 -14.55
N ASP A 63 -37.12 -0.62 -15.68
CA ASP A 63 -35.70 -0.25 -15.76
C ASP A 63 -35.37 1.03 -14.98
N LEU A 64 -36.25 2.03 -15.04
CA LEU A 64 -36.10 3.25 -14.23
C LEU A 64 -36.19 2.94 -12.74
N TYR A 65 -37.10 2.06 -12.34
CA TYR A 65 -37.24 1.64 -10.94
C TYR A 65 -35.98 0.91 -10.46
N LYS A 66 -35.45 -0.03 -11.24
CA LYS A 66 -34.18 -0.72 -10.94
C LYS A 66 -33.04 0.29 -10.79
N LYS A 67 -32.85 1.18 -11.77
CA LYS A 67 -31.80 2.21 -11.72
C LYS A 67 -31.95 3.14 -10.52
N MET A 68 -33.18 3.51 -10.15
CA MET A 68 -33.43 4.29 -8.94
C MET A 68 -33.01 3.54 -7.68
N LYS A 69 -33.35 2.26 -7.57
CA LYS A 69 -32.96 1.43 -6.42
C LYS A 69 -31.47 1.19 -6.35
N ASP A 70 -30.80 0.98 -7.48
CA ASP A 70 -29.35 0.83 -7.54
C ASP A 70 -28.65 2.14 -7.12
N ALA A 71 -29.14 3.30 -7.59
CA ALA A 71 -28.61 4.60 -7.20
C ALA A 71 -28.85 4.90 -5.71
N GLU A 72 -30.02 4.54 -5.18
CA GLU A 72 -30.35 4.67 -3.76
C GLU A 72 -29.43 3.78 -2.90
N ALA A 73 -29.21 2.53 -3.30
CA ALA A 73 -28.29 1.62 -2.64
C ALA A 73 -26.84 2.14 -2.68
N GLN A 74 -26.40 2.69 -3.80
CA GLN A 74 -25.08 3.32 -3.91
C GLN A 74 -24.96 4.53 -3.00
N LYS A 75 -25.96 5.41 -2.94
CA LYS A 75 -25.97 6.55 -2.01
C LYS A 75 -25.92 6.10 -0.56
N ALA A 76 -26.76 5.15 -0.17
CA ALA A 76 -26.76 4.61 1.19
C ALA A 76 -25.41 3.98 1.56
N SER A 77 -24.78 3.24 0.63
CA SER A 77 -23.46 2.66 0.84
C SER A 77 -22.35 3.71 0.99
N ALA A 78 -22.42 4.79 0.19
CA ALA A 78 -21.46 5.89 0.24
C ALA A 78 -21.62 6.71 1.52
N GLU A 79 -22.86 6.97 1.95
CA GLU A 79 -23.17 7.66 3.20
C GLU A 79 -22.70 6.84 4.42
N ALA A 80 -22.93 5.53 4.41
CA ALA A 80 -22.43 4.64 5.46
C ALA A 80 -20.90 4.63 5.52
N ALA A 81 -20.22 4.56 4.35
CA ALA A 81 -18.77 4.62 4.27
C ALA A 81 -18.20 5.98 4.74
N PHE A 82 -18.88 7.08 4.41
CA PHE A 82 -18.51 8.41 4.87
C PHE A 82 -18.65 8.53 6.39
N PHE A 83 -19.77 8.07 6.94
CA PHE A 83 -20.03 8.09 8.38
C PHE A 83 -19.02 7.23 9.15
N ALA A 84 -18.67 6.05 8.64
CA ALA A 84 -17.64 5.19 9.22
C ALA A 84 -16.26 5.89 9.25
N LYS A 85 -15.86 6.52 8.14
CA LYS A 85 -14.60 7.30 8.09
C LYS A 85 -14.62 8.48 9.03
N GLN A 86 -15.75 9.18 9.12
CA GLN A 86 -15.92 10.31 10.03
C GLN A 86 -15.77 9.87 11.49
N GLN A 87 -16.40 8.76 11.88
CA GLN A 87 -16.24 8.22 13.24
C GLN A 87 -14.81 7.78 13.53
N ALA A 88 -14.15 7.11 12.58
CA ALA A 88 -12.75 6.71 12.73
C ALA A 88 -11.83 7.93 12.91
N ALA A 89 -11.99 8.96 12.09
CA ALA A 89 -11.21 10.21 12.21
C ALA A 89 -11.48 10.92 13.55
N TYR A 90 -12.73 10.97 14.01
CA TYR A 90 -13.05 11.52 15.32
C TYR A 90 -12.45 10.69 16.47
N ALA A 91 -12.46 9.37 16.36
CA ALA A 91 -11.84 8.49 17.34
C ALA A 91 -10.32 8.70 17.41
N GLU A 92 -9.64 8.84 16.27
CA GLU A 92 -8.21 9.15 16.22
C GLU A 92 -7.88 10.51 16.86
N VAL A 93 -8.63 11.56 16.52
CA VAL A 93 -8.44 12.88 17.13
C VAL A 93 -8.69 12.83 18.64
N TYR A 94 -9.69 12.08 19.09
CA TYR A 94 -10.00 11.91 20.50
C TYR A 94 -8.88 11.15 21.24
N ALA A 95 -8.37 10.06 20.65
CA ALA A 95 -7.23 9.31 21.19
C ALA A 95 -5.99 10.19 21.32
N ASN A 96 -5.61 10.88 20.23
CA ASN A 96 -4.46 11.79 20.20
C ASN A 96 -4.59 12.92 21.24
N ARG A 97 -5.82 13.44 21.42
CA ARG A 97 -6.08 14.47 22.44
C ARG A 97 -5.85 13.93 23.85
N ASN A 98 -6.37 12.74 24.16
CA ASN A 98 -6.17 12.12 25.48
C ASN A 98 -4.70 11.77 25.72
N GLU A 99 -3.99 11.30 24.69
CA GLU A 99 -2.55 11.06 24.77
C GLU A 99 -1.77 12.36 25.04
N ALA A 100 -2.09 13.43 24.32
CA ALA A 100 -1.48 14.74 24.54
C ALA A 100 -1.77 15.28 25.95
N GLU A 101 -3.01 15.17 26.42
CA GLU A 101 -3.40 15.56 27.78
C GLU A 101 -2.65 14.72 28.83
N GLY A 102 -2.49 13.42 28.59
CA GLY A 102 -1.69 12.52 29.43
C GLY A 102 -0.22 12.93 29.48
N LEU A 103 0.38 13.26 28.34
CA LEU A 103 1.77 13.75 28.26
C LEU A 103 1.96 15.08 28.99
N VAL A 104 1.00 16.01 28.84
CA VAL A 104 1.03 17.28 29.58
C VAL A 104 0.93 17.04 31.08
N ALA A 105 0.05 16.13 31.53
CA ALA A 105 -0.06 15.77 32.93
C ALA A 105 1.23 15.14 33.48
N LEU A 106 1.86 14.24 32.72
CA LEU A 106 3.15 13.65 33.08
C LEU A 106 4.27 14.70 33.13
N ALA A 107 4.37 15.57 32.12
CA ALA A 107 5.35 16.65 32.09
C ALA A 107 5.15 17.63 33.25
N HIS A 108 3.90 17.95 33.58
CA HIS A 108 3.56 18.77 34.74
C HIS A 108 3.95 18.07 36.05
N ALA A 109 3.65 16.78 36.20
CA ALA A 109 4.05 15.99 37.36
C ALA A 109 5.58 15.94 37.52
N GLN A 110 6.32 15.71 36.43
CA GLN A 110 7.79 15.74 36.40
C GLN A 110 8.32 17.15 36.76
N GLY A 111 7.72 18.20 36.22
CA GLY A 111 8.08 19.58 36.54
C GLY A 111 7.86 19.94 38.00
N VAL A 112 6.71 19.54 38.56
CA VAL A 112 6.41 19.71 39.99
C VAL A 112 7.39 18.90 40.85
N TYR A 113 7.68 17.65 40.49
CA TYR A 113 8.64 16.80 41.19
C TYR A 113 10.06 17.40 41.21
N LEU A 114 10.55 17.86 40.06
CA LEU A 114 11.85 18.53 39.99
C LEU A 114 11.84 19.84 40.79
N ALA A 115 10.75 20.60 40.74
CA ALA A 115 10.62 21.85 41.49
C ALA A 115 10.57 21.62 43.01
N THR A 116 9.92 20.55 43.49
CA THR A 116 9.90 20.20 44.92
C THR A 116 11.26 19.73 45.40
N LEU A 117 11.96 18.89 44.64
CA LEU A 117 13.34 18.48 44.94
C LEU A 117 14.29 19.68 44.96
N LEU A 118 14.23 20.55 43.94
CA LEU A 118 15.05 21.75 43.88
C LEU A 118 14.82 22.65 45.10
N ARG A 119 13.56 22.78 45.55
CA ARG A 119 13.22 23.54 46.76
C ARG A 119 13.77 22.87 48.02
N ALA A 120 13.71 21.54 48.12
CA ALA A 120 14.27 20.78 49.25
C ALA A 120 15.79 20.92 49.36
N PHE A 121 16.51 20.93 48.23
CA PHE A 121 17.96 21.16 48.16
C PHE A 121 18.36 22.65 48.25
N GLY A 122 17.44 23.56 48.62
CA GLY A 122 17.75 24.98 48.79
C GLY A 122 18.13 25.69 47.48
N ARG A 123 17.61 25.23 46.34
CA ARG A 123 17.96 25.68 44.98
C ARG A 123 19.40 25.38 44.54
N ASN A 124 20.06 24.42 45.18
CA ASN A 124 21.34 23.92 44.72
C ASN A 124 21.18 22.92 43.55
N TYR A 125 21.40 23.41 42.33
CA TYR A 125 21.31 22.60 41.11
C TYR A 125 22.35 21.48 41.03
N ALA A 126 23.54 21.66 41.63
CA ALA A 126 24.59 20.65 41.59
C ALA A 126 24.19 19.40 42.38
N ALA A 127 23.67 19.60 43.59
CA ALA A 127 23.18 18.50 44.44
C ALA A 127 22.01 17.76 43.79
N LEU A 128 21.08 18.47 43.15
CA LEU A 128 19.96 17.87 42.43
C LEU A 128 20.43 17.02 41.24
N ARG A 129 21.36 17.55 40.44
CA ARG A 129 21.93 16.82 39.30
C ARG A 129 22.64 15.55 39.78
N ASP A 130 23.46 15.66 40.82
CA ASP A 130 24.22 14.53 41.36
C ASP A 130 23.27 13.47 41.93
N TYR A 131 22.20 13.88 42.62
CA TYR A 131 21.13 12.97 43.06
C TYR A 131 20.46 12.25 41.89
N LEU A 132 20.01 12.96 40.86
CA LEU A 132 19.35 12.37 39.69
C LEU A 132 20.29 11.43 38.90
N THR A 133 21.56 11.80 38.77
CA THR A 133 22.55 10.95 38.07
C THR A 133 22.83 9.64 38.82
N ILE A 134 22.81 9.66 40.15
CA ILE A 134 22.93 8.48 40.99
C ILE A 134 21.64 7.65 40.94
N GLU A 135 20.47 8.27 41.10
CA GLU A 135 19.16 7.59 41.08
C GLU A 135 18.90 6.86 39.76
N HIS A 136 19.17 7.53 38.63
CA HIS A 136 19.02 6.91 37.31
C HIS A 136 20.15 5.93 36.95
N GLY A 137 21.15 5.74 37.82
CA GLY A 137 22.24 4.79 37.60
C GLY A 137 23.15 5.15 36.43
N MET A 138 23.28 6.44 36.08
CA MET A 138 24.08 6.88 34.93
C MET A 138 25.53 6.40 35.00
N PHE A 139 26.12 6.35 36.19
CA PHE A 139 27.49 5.84 36.37
C PHE A 139 27.64 4.37 35.96
N GLN A 140 26.65 3.53 36.25
CA GLN A 140 26.65 2.13 35.84
C GLN A 140 26.50 2.01 34.32
N GLN A 141 25.64 2.83 33.72
CA GLN A 141 25.46 2.86 32.27
C GLN A 141 26.73 3.33 31.55
N ILE A 142 27.37 4.41 32.00
CA ILE A 142 28.64 4.90 31.44
C ILE A 142 29.73 3.84 31.58
N ALA A 143 29.85 3.19 32.74
CA ALA A 143 30.81 2.10 32.94
C ALA A 143 30.56 0.93 31.98
N LYS A 144 29.29 0.55 31.77
CA LYS A 144 28.92 -0.51 30.82
C LYS A 144 29.26 -0.13 29.39
N THR A 145 28.88 1.06 28.93
CA THR A 145 29.18 1.55 27.57
C THR A 145 30.69 1.63 27.33
N ASN A 146 31.46 2.11 28.31
CA ASN A 146 32.92 2.15 28.22
C ASN A 146 33.53 0.74 28.18
N ALA A 147 33.01 -0.19 28.98
CA ALA A 147 33.44 -1.59 28.95
C ALA A 147 33.11 -2.27 27.62
N GLU A 148 31.94 -2.00 27.03
CA GLU A 148 31.54 -2.51 25.71
C GLU A 148 32.41 -1.94 24.59
N ALA A 149 32.72 -0.64 24.64
CA ALA A 149 33.63 0.00 23.71
C ALA A 149 35.05 -0.61 23.79
N ILE A 150 35.58 -0.81 24.99
CA ILE A 150 36.88 -1.46 25.20
C ILE A 150 36.84 -2.94 24.78
N ARG A 151 35.73 -3.64 24.99
CA ARG A 151 35.54 -5.04 24.57
C ARG A 151 35.61 -5.18 23.04
N GLY A 152 35.04 -4.22 22.30
CA GLY A 152 35.11 -4.20 20.83
C GLY A 152 36.50 -3.86 20.28
N LEU A 153 37.33 -3.19 21.08
CA LEU A 153 38.67 -2.74 20.69
C LEU A 153 39.74 -3.85 20.67
N GLN A 154 39.44 -5.06 21.16
CA GLN A 154 40.35 -6.24 21.24
C GLN A 154 41.84 -5.86 21.09
N PRO A 155 42.43 -5.13 22.05
CA PRO A 155 43.81 -4.72 21.90
C PRO A 155 44.66 -6.00 21.95
N LYS A 156 45.29 -6.35 20.83
CA LYS A 156 46.38 -7.31 20.81
C LYS A 156 47.57 -6.66 21.51
N ILE A 157 47.58 -6.73 22.83
CA ILE A 157 48.70 -6.27 23.64
C ILE A 157 49.81 -7.31 23.48
N SER A 158 50.80 -7.01 22.65
CA SER A 158 52.05 -7.77 22.64
C SER A 158 52.82 -7.44 23.92
N VAL A 159 52.75 -8.34 24.90
CA VAL A 159 53.55 -8.25 26.12
C VAL A 159 55.00 -8.54 25.74
N TRP A 160 55.86 -7.52 25.83
CA TRP A 160 57.32 -7.69 25.69
C TRP A 160 57.83 -8.36 26.97
N ASN A 161 58.10 -9.67 26.89
CA ASN A 161 58.74 -10.36 27.99
C ASN A 161 60.26 -10.35 27.78
N THR A 162 60.99 -9.46 28.44
CA THR A 162 62.46 -9.54 28.58
C THR A 162 62.86 -10.38 29.78
N GLU A 163 62.46 -11.64 29.76
CA GLU A 163 63.00 -12.61 30.69
C GLU A 163 63.75 -13.65 29.89
N GLY A 164 65.08 -13.47 29.78
CA GLY A 164 65.97 -14.51 29.27
C GLY A 164 67.34 -14.08 28.74
N GLY A 165 68.28 -13.80 29.66
CA GLY A 165 69.67 -14.24 29.50
C GLY A 165 70.73 -13.21 29.05
N SER A 166 71.56 -12.75 29.99
CA SER A 166 73.01 -12.57 29.76
C SER A 166 73.74 -12.33 31.08
N ASN A 167 73.96 -13.39 31.87
CA ASN A 167 75.14 -13.45 32.71
C ASN A 167 76.26 -14.08 31.88
N SER A 168 77.12 -13.24 31.27
CA SER A 168 78.41 -13.69 30.75
C SER A 168 79.37 -12.50 30.73
N ASN A 169 80.31 -12.58 31.67
CA ASN A 169 81.52 -11.78 31.81
C ASN A 169 82.39 -11.92 30.54
N GLY A 170 82.76 -10.81 29.90
CA GLY A 170 83.67 -10.81 28.74
C GLY A 170 83.83 -9.42 28.10
N PRO A 171 85.02 -8.80 28.11
CA PRO A 171 85.24 -7.47 27.56
C PRO A 171 85.49 -7.58 26.06
N GLY A 172 84.49 -7.24 25.25
CA GLY A 172 84.65 -7.12 23.81
C GLY A 172 83.29 -7.07 23.13
N ASN A 173 83.02 -5.96 22.44
CA ASN A 173 81.95 -5.78 21.46
C ASN A 173 80.60 -5.20 21.96
N THR A 174 80.66 -3.97 22.47
CA THR A 174 79.49 -3.13 22.81
C THR A 174 78.65 -2.73 21.59
N ALA A 175 79.25 -2.58 20.40
CA ALA A 175 78.56 -2.12 19.19
C ALA A 175 77.57 -3.15 18.60
N LEU A 176 77.86 -4.45 18.71
CA LEU A 176 76.96 -5.52 18.24
C LEU A 176 75.75 -5.72 19.17
N LYS A 177 75.86 -5.34 20.45
CA LYS A 177 74.78 -5.47 21.43
C LYS A 177 73.70 -4.40 21.26
N GLU A 178 74.08 -3.18 20.88
CA GLU A 178 73.13 -2.11 20.53
C GLU A 178 72.42 -2.40 19.21
N VAL A 179 73.15 -2.92 18.21
CA VAL A 179 72.54 -3.33 16.92
C VAL A 179 71.60 -4.52 17.09
N ALA A 180 71.91 -5.48 17.96
CA ALA A 180 71.01 -6.58 18.31
C ALA A 180 69.74 -6.09 19.04
N GLY A 181 69.89 -5.09 19.93
CA GLY A 181 68.78 -4.40 20.58
C GLY A 181 67.85 -3.71 19.58
N VAL A 182 68.41 -2.96 18.62
CA VAL A 182 67.63 -2.30 17.54
C VAL A 182 66.97 -3.32 16.62
N TYR A 183 67.65 -4.42 16.28
CA TYR A 183 67.09 -5.51 15.46
C TYR A 183 65.90 -6.20 16.15
N SER A 184 65.98 -6.38 17.48
CA SER A 184 64.89 -6.93 18.29
C SER A 184 63.69 -5.98 18.47
N MET A 185 63.89 -4.66 18.30
CA MET A 185 62.82 -3.65 18.31
C MET A 185 62.15 -3.48 16.94
N LEU A 186 62.87 -3.76 15.87
CA LEU A 186 62.39 -3.62 14.49
C LEU A 186 61.38 -4.73 14.13
N SER A 187 61.61 -5.98 14.53
CA SER A 187 60.73 -7.10 14.13
C SER A 187 59.26 -6.94 14.57
N PRO A 188 58.95 -6.47 15.80
CA PRO A 188 57.58 -6.24 16.22
C PRO A 188 56.93 -5.03 15.54
N LEU A 189 57.67 -3.93 15.33
CA LEU A 189 57.17 -2.75 14.61
C LEU A 189 56.75 -3.08 13.17
N PHE A 190 57.49 -3.97 12.50
CA PHE A 190 57.10 -4.41 11.15
C PHE A 190 55.89 -5.33 11.16
N LYS A 191 55.73 -6.19 12.18
CA LYS A 191 54.52 -7.02 12.31
C LYS A 191 53.28 -6.18 12.58
N THR A 192 53.38 -5.15 13.43
CA THR A 192 52.24 -4.25 13.69
C THR A 192 51.91 -3.38 12.49
N VAL A 193 52.92 -2.85 11.78
CA VAL A 193 52.72 -2.11 10.53
C VAL A 193 52.12 -3.02 9.46
N GLN A 194 52.59 -4.26 9.34
CA GLN A 194 52.05 -5.24 8.39
C GLN A 194 50.60 -5.64 8.73
N GLU A 195 50.25 -5.86 10.01
CA GLU A 195 48.88 -6.15 10.44
C GLU A 195 47.94 -4.95 10.30
N GLN A 196 48.42 -3.71 10.46
CA GLN A 196 47.61 -2.49 10.38
C GLN A 196 47.48 -1.91 8.96
N THR A 197 48.47 -2.13 8.10
CA THR A 197 48.52 -1.53 6.75
C THR A 197 48.46 -2.55 5.61
N GLY A 198 48.62 -3.85 5.90
CA GLY A 198 48.58 -4.93 4.90
C GLY A 198 49.76 -4.96 3.93
N ILE A 199 50.76 -4.09 4.10
CA ILE A 199 51.91 -3.98 3.19
C ILE A 199 52.96 -5.02 3.58
N LEU A 200 53.31 -5.87 2.62
CA LEU A 200 54.39 -6.84 2.76
C LEU A 200 55.74 -6.11 2.80
N PRO A 201 56.64 -6.48 3.72
CA PRO A 201 57.96 -5.87 3.77
C PRO A 201 58.77 -6.12 2.48
N PRO A 202 59.67 -5.19 2.10
CA PRO A 202 60.49 -5.31 0.90
C PRO A 202 61.29 -6.61 0.81
N ALA A 203 61.43 -7.16 -0.40
CA ALA A 203 61.99 -8.49 -0.65
C ALA A 203 63.41 -8.75 -0.11
N TRP A 204 64.25 -7.71 0.01
CA TRP A 204 65.60 -7.84 0.55
C TRP A 204 65.63 -8.26 2.04
N MET A 205 64.51 -8.12 2.76
CA MET A 205 64.41 -8.54 4.16
C MET A 205 64.21 -10.05 4.34
N TRP A 206 63.55 -10.74 3.39
CA TRP A 206 63.45 -12.20 3.40
C TRP A 206 64.81 -12.88 3.18
N SER A 207 65.71 -12.22 2.46
CA SER A 207 67.08 -12.71 2.23
C SER A 207 67.91 -12.79 3.52
N LEU A 208 67.61 -11.99 4.56
CA LEU A 208 68.33 -12.06 5.84
C LEU A 208 67.83 -13.20 6.73
N ALA A 209 66.58 -13.62 6.58
CA ALA A 209 66.02 -14.76 7.33
C ALA A 209 66.36 -16.12 6.68
N GLY A 210 66.76 -16.12 5.40
CA GLY A 210 67.06 -17.32 4.62
C GLY A 210 68.48 -17.90 4.78
N ASP A 211 69.40 -17.22 5.47
CA ASP A 211 70.78 -17.71 5.63
C ASP A 211 70.99 -18.46 6.96
N GLN A 212 70.04 -19.34 7.30
CA GLN A 212 70.13 -20.29 8.41
C GLN A 212 69.63 -21.67 7.94
N SER A 213 70.28 -22.24 6.91
CA SER A 213 70.11 -23.67 6.61
C SER A 213 71.38 -24.27 6.01
N THR A 214 72.35 -24.57 6.88
CA THR A 214 73.17 -25.79 6.92
C THR A 214 73.77 -25.92 8.31
#